data_AF-A0A1W1DFL8-F1
#
_entry.id   AF-A0A1W1DFL8-F1
#
_cell.length_a   1.000
_cell.length_b   1.000
_cell.length_c   1.000
_cell.angle_alpha   90.00
_cell.angle_beta   90.00
_cell.angle_gamma   90.00
#
_symmetry.space_group_name_H-M   'P 1'
#
loop_
_entity.id
_entity.type
_entity.pdbx_description
1 polymer ?
#
loop_
_entity_poly.entity_id
_entity_poly.type
_entity_poly.pdbx_seq_one_letter_code
_entity_poly.pdbx_strand_id
1 'polypeptide(L)'
;MITTIEAGADERRSAKAPHELFTINAMIVHLFFSLGMVKLFNLSMSFAIATSIALSLCIIAYTFFRTKKAKQNDAYLVYLHWQLSLNRYKLLIGAYVFYFIVISLSLVITSDAPASMDGSSIIDSILSLLGVVPLFFAVLVSVVLGSGSMFNAGRGEIDKAFMQKHPQ
;
A
#
# COMPACT_ATOMS: atom_id res chain seq x y z
N MET A 1 -13.00 -1.37 20.71
CA MET A 1 -14.41 -1.80 20.89
C MET A 1 -15.14 -1.44 19.62
N ILE A 2 -15.73 -2.41 18.92
CA ILE A 2 -16.42 -2.15 17.66
C ILE A 2 -17.77 -1.49 17.97
N THR A 3 -18.10 -0.44 17.22
CA THR A 3 -19.41 0.21 17.21
C THR A 3 -19.97 0.15 15.80
N THR A 4 -21.29 0.06 15.70
CA THR A 4 -22.00 0.05 14.43
C THR A 4 -22.68 1.40 14.24
N ILE A 5 -22.50 1.99 13.06
CA ILE A 5 -23.22 3.20 12.66
C ILE A 5 -24.42 2.76 11.83
N GLU A 6 -25.62 3.21 12.21
CA GLU A 6 -26.81 3.04 11.37
C GLU A 6 -26.63 3.86 10.09
N ALA A 7 -26.65 3.16 8.96
CA ALA A 7 -26.32 3.72 7.65
C ALA A 7 -27.12 2.98 6.58
N GLY A 8 -27.51 3.73 5.54
CA GLY A 8 -28.22 3.16 4.40
C GLY A 8 -27.38 2.12 3.64
N ALA A 9 -28.03 1.29 2.83
CA ALA A 9 -27.32 0.32 1.99
C ALA A 9 -26.30 0.99 1.05
N ASP A 10 -26.64 2.17 0.52
CA ASP A 10 -25.76 2.93 -0.39
C ASP A 10 -24.55 3.53 0.33
N GLU A 11 -24.70 3.97 1.58
CA GLU A 11 -23.60 4.48 2.40
C GLU A 11 -22.64 3.35 2.77
N ARG A 12 -23.17 2.18 3.17
CA ARG A 12 -22.37 0.98 3.47
C ARG A 12 -21.63 0.47 2.23
N ARG A 13 -22.26 0.55 1.06
CA ARG A 13 -21.60 0.23 -0.21
C ARG A 13 -20.48 1.24 -0.51
N SER A 14 -20.75 2.53 -0.34
CA SER A 14 -19.77 3.60 -0.57
C SER A 14 -18.58 3.53 0.40
N ALA A 15 -18.81 3.08 1.63
CA ALA A 15 -17.77 2.88 2.65
C ALA A 15 -16.78 1.74 2.30
N LYS A 16 -17.14 0.83 1.38
CA LYS A 16 -16.23 -0.25 0.91
C LYS A 16 -15.20 0.25 -0.11
N ALA A 17 -15.57 1.22 -0.94
CA ALA A 17 -14.74 1.75 -2.03
C ALA A 17 -13.28 2.06 -1.64
N PRO A 18 -12.97 2.75 -0.51
CA PRO A 18 -11.59 3.01 -0.13
C PRO A 18 -10.77 1.75 0.16
N HIS A 19 -11.39 0.67 0.66
CA HIS A 19 -10.72 -0.60 0.97
C HIS A 19 -10.56 -1.47 -0.27
N GLU A 20 -11.52 -1.42 -1.20
CA GLU A 20 -11.38 -2.02 -2.53
C GLU A 20 -10.20 -1.40 -3.27
N LEU A 21 -10.10 -0.07 -3.30
CA LEU A 21 -8.99 0.64 -3.93
C LEU A 21 -7.64 0.28 -3.28
N PHE A 22 -7.56 0.21 -1.96
CA PHE A 22 -6.36 -0.23 -1.24
C PHE A 22 -5.97 -1.67 -1.57
N THR A 23 -6.94 -2.57 -1.63
CA THR A 23 -6.71 -3.99 -1.97
C THR A 23 -6.27 -4.14 -3.42
N ILE A 24 -6.90 -3.43 -4.35
CA ILE A 24 -6.49 -3.39 -5.76
C ILE A 24 -5.08 -2.83 -5.89
N ASN A 25 -4.74 -1.77 -5.17
CA ASN A 25 -3.38 -1.23 -5.18
C ASN A 25 -2.35 -2.26 -4.66
N ALA A 26 -2.63 -2.95 -3.56
CA ALA A 26 -1.72 -3.97 -3.05
C ALA A 26 -1.61 -5.16 -4.03
N MET A 27 -2.73 -5.70 -4.48
CA MET A 27 -2.77 -6.92 -5.29
C MET A 27 -2.47 -6.66 -6.77
N ILE A 28 -3.28 -5.84 -7.44
CA ILE A 28 -3.17 -5.63 -8.88
C ILE A 28 -1.90 -4.85 -9.22
N VAL A 29 -1.60 -3.76 -8.53
CA VAL A 29 -0.44 -2.92 -8.87
C VAL A 29 0.88 -3.59 -8.48
N HIS A 30 0.99 -4.19 -7.28
CA HIS A 30 2.29 -4.74 -6.88
C HIS A 30 2.52 -6.19 -7.30
N LEU A 31 1.47 -7.02 -7.41
CA LEU A 31 1.64 -8.42 -7.79
C LEU A 31 1.48 -8.61 -9.29
N PHE A 32 0.30 -8.30 -9.83
CA PHE A 32 -0.01 -8.61 -11.24
C PHE A 32 0.69 -7.67 -12.21
N PHE A 33 0.69 -6.37 -11.95
CA PHE A 33 1.32 -5.40 -12.83
C PHE A 33 2.85 -5.56 -12.82
N SER A 34 3.50 -5.67 -11.65
CA SER A 34 4.95 -5.99 -11.60
C SER A 34 5.30 -7.25 -12.38
N LEU A 35 4.53 -8.35 -12.19
CA LEU A 35 4.78 -9.61 -12.89
C LEU A 35 4.56 -9.46 -14.41
N GLY A 36 3.54 -8.72 -14.83
CA GLY A 36 3.29 -8.39 -16.23
C GLY A 36 4.43 -7.57 -16.84
N MET A 37 4.94 -6.57 -16.12
CA MET A 37 6.08 -5.75 -16.54
C MET A 37 7.34 -6.59 -16.77
N VAL A 38 7.63 -7.54 -15.88
CA VAL A 38 8.77 -8.44 -16.04
C VAL A 38 8.53 -9.44 -17.18
N LYS A 39 7.37 -10.13 -17.20
CA LYS A 39 7.18 -11.29 -18.08
C LYS A 39 6.71 -10.94 -19.50
N LEU A 40 5.89 -9.90 -19.66
CA LEU A 40 5.33 -9.50 -20.95
C LEU A 40 6.17 -8.43 -21.63
N PHE A 41 6.72 -7.49 -20.84
CA PHE A 41 7.48 -6.34 -21.36
C PHE A 41 8.99 -6.50 -21.19
N ASN A 42 9.45 -7.61 -20.63
CA ASN A 42 10.87 -7.94 -20.43
C ASN A 42 11.65 -6.85 -19.68
N LEU A 43 10.98 -6.13 -18.78
CA LEU A 43 11.59 -5.10 -17.94
C LEU A 43 12.35 -5.74 -16.79
N SER A 44 13.40 -5.06 -16.31
CA SER A 44 14.12 -5.52 -15.13
C SER A 44 13.20 -5.51 -13.90
N MET A 45 13.43 -6.44 -12.97
CA MET A 45 12.63 -6.55 -11.74
C MET A 45 12.61 -5.22 -10.96
N SER A 46 13.75 -4.55 -10.84
CA SER A 46 13.86 -3.26 -10.15
C SER A 46 13.02 -2.18 -10.82
N PHE A 47 12.96 -2.15 -12.16
CA PHE A 47 12.14 -1.18 -12.89
C PHE A 47 10.64 -1.49 -12.78
N ALA A 48 10.26 -2.77 -12.80
CA ALA A 48 8.89 -3.20 -12.55
C ALA A 48 8.41 -2.82 -11.14
N ILE A 49 9.26 -3.00 -10.13
CA ILE A 49 8.97 -2.57 -8.74
C ILE A 49 8.87 -1.04 -8.67
N ALA A 50 9.82 -0.31 -9.24
CA ALA A 50 9.83 1.15 -9.21
C ALA A 50 8.59 1.76 -9.87
N THR A 51 8.17 1.25 -11.03
CA THR A 51 6.95 1.69 -11.73
C THR A 51 5.69 1.35 -10.93
N SER A 52 5.65 0.20 -10.27
CA SER A 52 4.53 -0.18 -9.38
C SER A 52 4.44 0.73 -8.15
N ILE A 53 5.58 1.07 -7.54
CA ILE A 53 5.64 2.04 -6.43
C ILE A 53 5.17 3.41 -6.91
N ALA A 54 5.61 3.88 -8.08
CA ALA A 54 5.19 5.16 -8.63
C ALA A 54 3.66 5.21 -8.85
N LEU A 55 3.09 4.17 -9.46
CA LEU A 55 1.63 4.06 -9.65
C LEU A 55 0.89 4.01 -8.32
N SER A 56 1.43 3.28 -7.34
CA SER A 56 0.88 3.21 -5.99
C SER A 56 0.86 4.58 -5.30
N LEU A 57 1.93 5.37 -5.43
CA LEU A 57 1.98 6.73 -4.89
C LEU A 57 0.89 7.63 -5.50
N CYS A 58 0.59 7.48 -6.79
CA CYS A 58 -0.54 8.18 -7.41
C CYS A 58 -1.89 7.78 -6.78
N ILE A 59 -2.10 6.49 -6.51
CA ILE A 59 -3.33 5.98 -5.87
C ILE A 59 -3.42 6.47 -4.41
N ILE A 60 -2.31 6.50 -3.68
CA ILE A 60 -2.21 7.04 -2.32
C ILE A 60 -2.57 8.53 -2.32
N ALA A 61 -2.00 9.31 -3.24
CA ALA A 61 -2.30 10.72 -3.38
C ALA A 61 -3.78 10.96 -3.70
N TYR A 62 -4.35 10.22 -4.65
CA TYR A 62 -5.78 10.27 -4.94
C TYR A 62 -6.62 9.94 -3.70
N THR A 63 -6.26 8.89 -2.97
CA THR A 63 -6.97 8.48 -1.73
C THR A 63 -6.93 9.60 -0.70
N PHE A 64 -5.79 10.26 -0.51
CA PHE A 64 -5.64 11.39 0.39
C PHE A 64 -6.56 12.57 0.03
N PHE A 65 -6.59 12.97 -1.24
CA PHE A 65 -7.47 14.06 -1.70
C PHE A 65 -8.96 13.68 -1.59
N ARG A 66 -9.30 12.43 -1.91
CA ARG A 66 -10.67 11.93 -1.76
C ARG A 66 -11.12 11.89 -0.30
N THR A 67 -10.25 11.47 0.62
CA THR A 67 -10.55 11.49 2.06
C THR A 67 -10.82 12.91 2.57
N LYS A 68 -10.06 13.91 2.12
CA LYS A 68 -10.33 15.33 2.44
C LYS A 68 -11.71 15.77 1.93
N LYS A 69 -12.06 15.39 0.70
CA LYS A 69 -13.37 15.70 0.12
C LYS A 69 -14.51 14.99 0.87
N ALA A 70 -14.30 13.73 1.26
CA ALA A 70 -15.27 12.93 1.99
C ALA A 70 -15.56 13.51 3.38
N LYS A 71 -14.56 14.11 4.04
CA LYS A 71 -14.76 14.80 5.32
C LYS A 71 -15.82 15.91 5.24
N GLN A 72 -15.91 16.60 4.10
CA GLN A 72 -16.78 17.75 3.92
C GLN A 72 -18.14 17.40 3.31
N ASN A 73 -18.21 16.40 2.44
CA ASN A 73 -19.37 16.18 1.57
C ASN A 73 -20.04 14.80 1.74
N ASP A 74 -19.35 13.82 2.33
CA ASP A 74 -19.85 12.45 2.41
C ASP A 74 -20.34 12.12 3.83
N ALA A 75 -21.21 11.11 3.93
CA ALA A 75 -21.70 10.59 5.20
C ALA A 75 -20.55 10.17 6.14
N TYR A 76 -20.79 10.28 7.45
CA TYR A 76 -19.76 10.06 8.46
C TYR A 76 -19.09 8.69 8.36
N LEU A 77 -19.87 7.63 8.15
CA LEU A 77 -19.36 6.28 7.94
C LEU A 77 -18.39 6.23 6.75
N VAL A 78 -18.75 6.85 5.62
CA VAL A 78 -17.95 6.85 4.39
C VAL A 78 -16.62 7.54 4.64
N TYR A 79 -16.64 8.75 5.22
CA TYR A 79 -15.41 9.46 5.59
C TYR A 79 -14.50 8.64 6.50
N LEU A 80 -15.06 8.03 7.55
CA LEU A 80 -14.25 7.25 8.49
C LEU A 80 -13.55 6.07 7.80
N HIS A 81 -14.22 5.39 6.86
CA HIS A 81 -13.59 4.31 6.10
C HIS A 81 -12.56 4.81 5.09
N TRP A 82 -12.73 5.99 4.49
CA TRP A 82 -11.69 6.66 3.69
C TRP A 82 -10.45 6.98 4.53
N GLN A 83 -10.64 7.53 5.73
CA GLN A 83 -9.57 7.84 6.66
C GLN A 83 -8.88 6.58 7.22
N LEU A 84 -9.64 5.52 7.47
CA LEU A 84 -9.10 4.24 7.92
C LEU A 84 -8.22 3.60 6.84
N SER A 85 -8.69 3.56 5.59
CA SER A 85 -7.90 3.06 4.46
C SER A 85 -6.63 3.89 4.26
N LEU A 86 -6.75 5.23 4.33
CA LEU A 86 -5.60 6.13 4.23
C LEU A 86 -4.52 5.82 5.28
N ASN A 87 -4.93 5.52 6.52
CA ASN A 87 -3.99 5.14 7.58
C ASN A 87 -3.28 3.80 7.32
N ARG A 88 -3.90 2.87 6.57
CA ARG A 88 -3.27 1.58 6.23
C ARG A 88 -2.12 1.74 5.23
N TYR A 89 -2.17 2.77 4.36
CA TYR A 89 -1.04 3.06 3.46
C TYR A 89 0.25 3.41 4.18
N LYS A 90 0.23 3.77 5.47
CA LYS A 90 1.45 3.95 6.27
C LYS A 90 2.32 2.69 6.29
N LEU A 91 1.71 1.50 6.26
CA LEU A 91 2.42 0.23 6.18
C LEU A 91 3.17 0.12 4.85
N LEU A 92 2.50 0.38 3.73
CA LEU A 92 3.11 0.37 2.39
C LEU A 92 4.20 1.43 2.24
N ILE A 93 3.94 2.66 2.69
CA ILE A 93 4.93 3.74 2.66
C ILE A 93 6.16 3.38 3.48
N GLY A 94 6.00 2.81 4.67
CA GLY A 94 7.12 2.31 5.48
C GLY A 94 7.95 1.27 4.75
N ALA A 95 7.29 0.34 4.05
CA ALA A 95 7.96 -0.66 3.23
C ALA A 95 8.70 -0.04 2.02
N TYR A 96 8.14 0.98 1.38
CA TYR A 96 8.80 1.69 0.28
C TYR A 96 10.05 2.43 0.74
N VAL A 97 9.97 3.11 1.89
CA VAL A 97 11.12 3.81 2.48
C VAL A 97 12.22 2.80 2.82
N PHE A 98 11.86 1.68 3.46
CA PHE A 98 12.82 0.61 3.77
C PHE A 98 13.47 0.04 2.49
N TYR A 99 12.67 -0.29 1.47
CA TYR A 99 13.17 -0.74 0.18
C TYR A 99 14.16 0.26 -0.45
N PHE A 100 13.78 1.54 -0.48
CA PHE A 100 14.61 2.59 -1.06
C PHE A 100 15.95 2.76 -0.33
N ILE A 101 15.95 2.67 1.01
CA ILE A 101 17.18 2.72 1.82
C ILE A 101 18.10 1.54 1.49
N VAL A 102 17.57 0.32 1.43
CA VAL A 102 18.38 -0.88 1.16
C VAL A 102 18.98 -0.84 -0.25
N ILE A 103 18.20 -0.46 -1.27
CA ILE A 103 18.71 -0.35 -2.65
C ILE A 103 19.72 0.79 -2.79
N SER A 104 19.48 1.93 -2.15
CA SER A 104 20.44 3.05 -2.15
C SER A 104 21.75 2.64 -1.48
N LEU A 105 21.69 1.85 -0.40
CA LEU A 105 22.88 1.32 0.26
C LEU A 105 23.67 0.37 -0.64
N SER A 106 22.99 -0.50 -1.40
CA SER A 106 23.63 -1.37 -2.40
C SER A 106 24.46 -0.56 -3.38
N LEU A 107 23.86 0.50 -3.96
CA LEU A 107 24.52 1.36 -4.95
C LEU A 107 25.80 2.00 -4.40
N VAL A 108 25.79 2.45 -3.14
CA VAL A 108 26.95 3.08 -2.48
C VAL A 108 28.05 2.06 -2.18
N ILE A 109 27.70 0.83 -1.79
CA ILE A 109 28.69 -0.21 -1.47
C ILE A 109 29.39 -0.69 -2.75
N THR A 110 28.67 -0.79 -3.86
CA THR A 110 29.21 -1.31 -5.12
C THR A 110 29.95 -0.30 -5.97
N SER A 111 29.77 1.01 -5.75
CA SER A 111 30.39 2.05 -6.58
C SER A 111 31.92 2.09 -6.49
N ASP A 112 32.51 1.63 -5.39
CA ASP A 112 33.97 1.64 -5.16
C ASP A 112 34.62 0.24 -5.23
N ALA A 113 33.84 -0.81 -5.56
CA ALA A 113 34.35 -2.18 -5.61
C ALA A 113 34.99 -2.49 -7.00
N PRO A 114 36.23 -3.01 -7.06
CA PRO A 114 36.81 -3.44 -8.33
C PRO A 114 35.95 -4.54 -8.98
N ALA A 115 35.69 -4.41 -10.28
CA ALA A 115 34.80 -5.30 -11.06
C ALA A 115 35.21 -6.80 -11.06
N SER A 116 36.40 -7.13 -10.54
CA SER A 116 36.93 -8.50 -10.44
C SER A 116 36.64 -9.21 -9.12
N MET A 117 35.92 -8.58 -8.17
CA MET A 117 35.54 -9.21 -6.90
C MET A 117 34.17 -9.89 -7.01
N ASP A 118 34.17 -11.23 -7.10
CA ASP A 118 32.96 -12.09 -7.08
C ASP A 118 32.06 -11.83 -5.83
N GLY A 119 32.63 -11.25 -4.77
CA GLY A 119 31.92 -10.85 -3.56
C GLY A 119 30.94 -9.67 -3.74
N SER A 120 31.14 -8.77 -4.71
CA SER A 120 30.22 -7.64 -4.93
C SER A 120 28.87 -8.12 -5.46
N SER A 121 28.86 -9.11 -6.35
CA SER A 121 27.63 -9.76 -6.86
C SER A 121 26.84 -10.51 -5.77
N ILE A 122 27.53 -11.05 -4.76
CA ILE A 122 26.89 -11.72 -3.62
C ILE A 122 26.20 -10.68 -2.73
N ILE A 123 26.88 -9.57 -2.41
CA ILE A 123 26.34 -8.50 -1.58
C ILE A 123 25.11 -7.86 -2.25
N ASP A 124 25.18 -7.57 -3.55
CA ASP A 124 24.05 -7.03 -4.32
C ASP A 124 22.83 -7.95 -4.31
N SER A 125 23.06 -9.26 -4.46
CA SER A 125 21.98 -10.25 -4.43
C SER A 125 21.30 -10.30 -3.06
N ILE A 126 22.09 -10.26 -1.98
CA ILE A 126 21.58 -10.25 -0.60
C ILE A 126 20.80 -8.96 -0.32
N LEU A 127 21.33 -7.80 -0.69
CA LEU A 127 20.67 -6.51 -0.47
C LEU A 127 19.39 -6.38 -1.31
N SER A 128 19.41 -6.84 -2.56
CA SER A 128 18.21 -6.92 -3.40
C SER A 128 17.12 -7.75 -2.73
N LEU A 129 17.44 -8.96 -2.25
CA LEU A 129 16.49 -9.81 -1.56
C LEU A 129 15.99 -9.18 -0.26
N LEU A 130 16.90 -8.57 0.51
CA LEU A 130 16.59 -7.88 1.76
C LEU A 130 15.63 -6.71 1.55
N GLY A 131 15.70 -6.02 0.41
CA GLY A 131 14.74 -4.97 0.06
C GLY A 131 13.39 -5.53 -0.41
N VAL A 132 13.42 -6.49 -1.34
CA VAL A 132 12.21 -6.98 -2.03
C VAL A 132 11.33 -7.83 -1.12
N VAL A 133 11.90 -8.70 -0.28
CA VAL A 133 11.11 -9.65 0.52
C VAL A 133 10.22 -8.95 1.56
N PRO A 134 10.73 -8.02 2.39
CA PRO A 134 9.87 -7.27 3.32
C PRO A 134 8.80 -6.44 2.62
N LEU A 135 9.11 -5.86 1.45
CA LEU A 135 8.14 -5.16 0.63
C LEU A 135 7.02 -6.10 0.17
N PHE A 136 7.35 -7.30 -0.27
CA PHE A 136 6.37 -8.31 -0.66
C PHE A 136 5.47 -8.72 0.53
N PHE A 137 6.03 -8.95 1.71
CA PHE A 137 5.24 -9.23 2.91
C PHE A 137 4.31 -8.06 3.28
N ALA A 138 4.78 -6.83 3.17
CA ALA A 138 3.95 -5.65 3.40
C ALA A 138 2.74 -5.59 2.44
N VAL A 139 2.94 -5.96 1.19
CA VAL A 139 1.86 -6.08 0.19
C VAL A 139 0.86 -7.17 0.59
N LEU A 140 1.33 -8.37 0.96
CA LEU A 140 0.45 -9.47 1.38
C LEU A 140 -0.39 -9.10 2.61
N VAL A 141 0.25 -8.52 3.63
CA VAL A 141 -0.44 -8.04 4.84
C VAL A 141 -1.47 -6.97 4.47
N SER A 142 -1.14 -6.07 3.54
CA SER A 142 -2.07 -5.05 3.06
C SER A 142 -3.31 -5.65 2.41
N VAL A 143 -3.18 -6.69 1.57
CA VAL A 143 -4.33 -7.39 0.97
C VAL A 143 -5.27 -7.96 2.04
N VAL A 144 -4.70 -8.62 3.06
CA VAL A 144 -5.48 -9.21 4.16
C VAL A 144 -6.20 -8.12 4.97
N LEU A 145 -5.50 -7.04 5.31
CA LEU A 145 -6.05 -5.93 6.08
C LEU A 145 -7.14 -5.17 5.32
N GLY A 146 -6.98 -4.98 4.01
CA GLY A 146 -7.98 -4.37 3.14
C GLY A 146 -9.27 -5.19 3.08
N SER A 147 -9.14 -6.50 2.88
CA SER A 147 -10.27 -7.42 2.79
C SER A 147 -11.10 -7.44 4.08
N GLY A 148 -10.45 -7.53 5.25
CA GLY A 148 -11.15 -7.49 6.53
C GLY A 148 -11.84 -6.14 6.80
N SER A 149 -11.23 -5.04 6.38
CA SER A 149 -11.82 -3.70 6.55
C SER A 149 -13.03 -3.46 5.64
N MET A 150 -13.00 -4.02 4.42
CA MET A 150 -14.11 -3.99 3.49
C MET A 150 -15.32 -4.77 4.05
N PHE A 151 -15.09 -5.91 4.70
CA PHE A 151 -16.14 -6.66 5.39
C PHE A 151 -16.80 -5.83 6.50
N ASN A 152 -15.99 -5.19 7.35
CA ASN A 152 -16.49 -4.32 8.42
C ASN A 152 -17.26 -3.11 7.87
N ALA A 153 -16.78 -2.49 6.78
CA ALA A 153 -17.46 -1.38 6.12
C ALA A 153 -18.86 -1.75 5.62
N GLY A 154 -19.01 -2.97 5.09
CA GLY A 154 -20.31 -3.48 4.66
C GLY A 154 -21.33 -3.64 5.79
N ARG A 155 -20.87 -3.80 7.03
CA ARG A 155 -21.70 -3.89 8.23
C ARG A 155 -21.91 -2.54 8.91
N GLY A 156 -21.25 -1.47 8.44
CA GLY A 156 -21.22 -0.18 9.12
C GLY A 156 -20.41 -0.20 10.41
N GLU A 157 -19.46 -1.13 10.52
CA GLU A 157 -18.69 -1.37 11.75
C GLU A 157 -17.36 -0.63 11.74
N ILE A 158 -17.09 0.06 12.84
CA ILE A 158 -15.84 0.79 13.04
C ILE A 158 -15.39 0.73 14.50
N ASP A 159 -14.07 0.86 14.73
CA ASP A 159 -13.58 0.96 16.09
C ASP A 159 -13.97 2.31 16.72
N LYS A 160 -14.54 2.24 17.93
CA LYS A 160 -15.04 3.41 18.67
C LYS A 160 -13.94 4.43 18.98
N ALA A 161 -12.72 3.98 19.31
CA ALA A 161 -11.60 4.89 19.59
C ALA A 161 -11.12 5.56 18.30
N PHE A 162 -11.19 4.86 17.16
CA PHE A 162 -10.89 5.45 15.86
C PHE A 162 -11.90 6.54 15.48
N MET A 163 -13.19 6.28 15.68
CA MET A 163 -14.27 7.22 15.43
C MET A 163 -14.12 8.49 16.30
N GLN A 164 -13.85 8.34 17.60
CA GLN A 164 -13.64 9.47 18.51
C GLN A 164 -12.43 10.33 18.15
N LYS A 165 -11.37 9.74 17.57
CA LYS A 165 -10.19 10.47 17.09
C LYS A 165 -10.44 11.26 15.80
N HIS A 166 -11.51 10.95 15.07
CA HIS A 166 -11.81 11.54 13.77
C HIS A 166 -13.26 12.04 13.70
N PRO A 167 -13.64 13.06 14.49
CA PRO A 167 -14.93 13.69 14.33
C PRO A 167 -15.04 14.37 12.95
N GLN A 168 -16.24 14.33 12.38
CA GLN A 168 -16.61 15.19 11.25
C GLN A 168 -16.93 16.59 11.75
#